data_AF-A0A353HQQ9-F1
#
_entry.id   AF-A0A353HQQ9-F1
#
_cell.length_a   1.000
_cell.length_b   1.000
_cell.length_c   1.000
_cell.angle_alpha   90.00
_cell.angle_beta   90.00
_cell.angle_gamma   90.00
#
_symmetry.space_group_name_H-M   'P 1'
#
loop_
_entity.id
_entity.type
_entity.pdbx_description
1 polymer ?
#
loop_
_entity_poly.entity_id
_entity_poly.type
_entity_poly.pdbx_seq_one_letter_code
_entity_poly.pdbx_strand_id
1 'polypeptide(L)' 'GGLGLGLALVKSLVGLHGGSVGCHSRGLGQGSTFTVCLPRLAAEEGVKPSPADGANLPDGARALRILVVD' A
#
# COMPACT_ATOMS: atom_id res chain seq x y z
N GLY A 1 -25.01 -7.49 -5.46
CA GLY A 1 -24.82 -6.18 -4.80
C GLY A 1 -24.13 -6.43 -3.48
N GLY A 2 -22.91 -5.92 -3.30
CA GLY A 2 -22.10 -6.20 -2.11
C GLY A 2 -22.65 -5.51 -0.86
N LEU A 3 -22.49 -6.15 0.30
CA LEU A 3 -23.00 -5.72 1.62
C LEU A 3 -22.37 -4.42 2.15
N GLY A 4 -21.52 -3.73 1.38
CA GLY A 4 -20.85 -2.49 1.80
C GLY A 4 -19.74 -2.68 2.85
N LEU A 5 -19.32 -3.91 3.13
CA LEU A 5 -18.37 -4.21 4.20
C LEU A 5 -16.90 -3.93 3.84
N GLY A 6 -16.56 -3.90 2.55
CA GLY A 6 -15.16 -3.87 2.08
C GLY A 6 -14.34 -2.72 2.69
N LEU A 7 -14.86 -1.49 2.66
CA LEU A 7 -14.13 -0.34 3.21
C LEU A 7 -14.06 -0.33 4.74
N ALA A 8 -15.04 -0.90 5.43
CA ALA A 8 -14.97 -1.06 6.88
C ALA A 8 -13.84 -2.02 7.29
N LEU A 9 -13.68 -3.12 6.56
CA LEU A 9 -12.58 -4.06 6.74
C LEU A 9 -11.23 -3.40 6.42
N VAL A 10 -11.12 -2.68 5.31
CA VAL A 10 -9.89 -1.94 4.95
C VAL A 10 -9.50 -0.96 6.06
N LYS A 11 -10.45 -0.17 6.58
CA LYS A 11 -10.17 0.78 7.66
C LYS A 11 -9.66 0.09 8.93
N SER A 12 -10.27 -1.03 9.31
CA SER A 12 -9.83 -1.82 10.47
C SER A 12 -8.44 -2.40 10.27
N LEU A 13 -8.18 -3.05 9.14
CA LEU A 13 -6.88 -3.66 8.83
C LEU A 13 -5.78 -2.60 8.81
N VAL A 14 -5.99 -1.48 8.12
CA VAL A 14 -5.00 -0.40 8.06
C VAL A 14 -4.72 0.19 9.44
N GLY A 15 -5.75 0.36 10.27
CA GLY A 15 -5.59 0.81 11.66
C GLY A 15 -4.78 -0.17 12.52
N LEU A 16 -5.02 -1.48 12.38
CA LEU A 16 -4.24 -2.51 13.08
C LEU A 16 -2.75 -2.49 12.71
N HIS A 17 -2.40 -2.04 11.50
CA HIS A 17 -1.02 -1.88 11.04
C HIS A 17 -0.43 -0.50 11.37
N GLY A 18 -1.11 0.34 12.16
CA GLY A 18 -0.65 1.69 12.50
C GLY A 18 -0.66 2.67 11.32
N GLY A 19 -1.41 2.35 10.27
CA GLY A 19 -1.52 3.17 9.06
C GLY A 19 -2.77 4.04 9.01
N SER A 20 -3.01 4.63 7.84
CA SER A 20 -4.19 5.43 7.54
C SER A 20 -4.74 5.15 6.14
N VAL A 21 -6.04 5.35 5.95
CA VAL A 21 -6.72 5.21 4.66
C VAL A 21 -7.60 6.44 4.38
N GLY A 22 -7.55 6.92 3.15
CA GLY A 22 -8.35 8.03 2.64
C GLY A 22 -9.00 7.71 1.30
N CYS A 23 -10.02 8.49 0.94
CA CYS A 23 -10.71 8.40 -0.36
C CYS A 23 -10.94 9.80 -0.90
N HIS A 24 -10.71 9.97 -2.19
CA HIS A 24 -11.04 11.19 -2.93
C HIS A 24 -11.82 10.84 -4.19
N SER A 25 -12.86 11.60 -4.49
CA SER A 25 -13.61 11.52 -5.74
C SER A 25 -13.92 12.91 -6.24
N ARG A 26 -13.90 13.09 -7.56
CA ARG A 26 -14.30 14.34 -8.23
C ARG A 26 -15.82 14.43 -8.45
N GLY A 27 -16.58 13.41 -8.04
CA GLY A 27 -18.04 13.34 -8.19
C GLY A 27 -18.51 12.15 -9.01
N LEU A 28 -19.82 12.11 -9.26
CA LEU A 28 -20.49 11.01 -9.96
C LEU A 28 -19.88 10.75 -11.35
N GLY A 29 -19.63 9.49 -11.67
CA GLY A 29 -19.07 9.07 -12.96
C GLY A 29 -17.58 9.40 -13.16
N GLN A 30 -16.90 10.00 -12.19
CA GLN A 30 -15.48 10.40 -12.30
C GLN A 30 -14.50 9.41 -11.65
N GLY A 31 -15.02 8.30 -11.12
CA GLY A 31 -14.27 7.35 -10.32
C GLY A 31 -13.86 7.90 -8.95
N SER A 32 -13.06 7.11 -8.24
CA SER A 32 -12.53 7.43 -6.92
C SER A 32 -11.11 6.92 -6.78
N THR A 33 -10.28 7.64 -6.03
CA THR A 33 -8.92 7.24 -5.64
C THR A 33 -8.92 6.95 -4.16
N PHE A 34 -8.48 5.75 -3.78
CA PHE A 34 -8.28 5.36 -2.40
C PHE A 34 -6.77 5.32 -2.11
N THR A 35 -6.35 5.98 -1.04
CA THR A 35 -4.94 6.06 -0.65
C THR A 35 -4.77 5.37 0.68
N VAL A 36 -3.86 4.40 0.75
CA VAL A 36 -3.49 3.69 1.97
C VAL A 36 -2.03 4.00 2.30
N CYS A 37 -1.78 4.48 3.51
CA CYS A 37 -0.46 4.76 4.04
C CYS A 37 -0.16 3.79 5.19
N LEU A 38 0.95 3.05 5.10
CA LEU A 38 1.40 2.14 6.15
C LEU A 38 2.79 2.55 6.63
N PRO A 39 3.13 2.35 7.91
CA PRO A 39 4.50 2.52 8.39
C PRO A 39 5.46 1.63 7.58
N ARG A 40 6.51 2.24 7.04
CA ARG A 40 7.59 1.50 6.39
C ARG A 40 8.49 0.94 7.49
N LEU A 41 8.83 -0.35 7.44
CA LEU A 41 9.92 -0.88 8.26
C LEU A 41 11.18 -0.08 7.94
N ALA A 42 11.87 0.41 8.97
CA ALA A 42 13.19 1.00 8.79
C ALA A 42 14.07 -0.04 8.10
N ALA A 43 14.62 0.30 6.94
CA ALA A 43 15.65 -0.52 6.34
C ALA A 43 16.82 -0.50 7.33
N GLU A 44 17.23 -1.66 7.83
CA GLU A 44 18.46 -1.81 8.57
C GLU A 44 19.58 -1.16 7.73
N GLU A 45 20.13 -0.05 8.20
CA GLU A 45 21.27 0.64 7.58
C GLU A 45 22.50 -0.26 7.68
N GLY A 46 22.63 -1.25 6.80
CA GLY A 46 23.66 -2.29 6.99
C GLY A 46 24.08 -3.12 5.78
N VAL A 47 23.48 -2.96 4.60
CA VAL A 47 23.94 -3.70 3.41
C VAL A 47 24.17 -2.72 2.25
N LYS A 48 25.45 -2.37 2.03
CA LYS A 48 25.88 -1.69 0.81
C LYS A 48 25.76 -2.69 -0.36
N PRO A 49 24.93 -2.43 -1.39
CA PRO A 49 24.88 -3.29 -2.55
C PRO A 49 26.20 -3.15 -3.33
N SER A 50 26.83 -4.28 -3.65
CA SER A 50 28.04 -4.35 -4.47
C SER A 50 27.66 -4.22 -5.96
N PRO A 51 28.45 -3.53 -6.80
CA PRO A 51 28.10 -3.28 -8.21
C PRO A 51 28.04 -4.53 -9.12
N ALA A 52 28.25 -5.73 -8.59
CA ALA A 52 28.05 -6.99 -9.33
C ALA A 52 26.55 -7.38 -9.46
N ASP A 53 25.66 -6.74 -8.71
CA ASP A 53 24.22 -7.01 -8.75
C ASP A 53 23.52 -6.10 -9.76
N GLY A 54 23.80 -6.29 -11.06
CA GLY A 54 23.07 -5.65 -12.16
C GLY A 54 21.58 -6.03 -12.27
N ALA A 55 20.97 -6.55 -11.20
CA ALA A 55 19.62 -7.08 -11.15
C ALA A 55 18.85 -6.70 -9.85
N ASN A 56 19.31 -5.71 -9.08
CA ASN A 56 18.62 -5.33 -7.85
C ASN A 56 18.28 -3.83 -7.82
N LEU A 57 17.01 -3.51 -8.01
CA LEU A 57 16.49 -2.15 -7.82
C LEU A 57 16.70 -1.73 -6.35
N PRO A 58 16.91 -0.43 -6.08
CA PRO A 58 17.08 0.08 -4.72
C PRO A 58 15.92 -0.34 -3.81
N ASP A 59 16.28 -0.87 -2.64
CA ASP A 59 15.42 -1.46 -1.60
C ASP A 59 14.60 -0.40 -0.83
N GLY A 60 13.91 0.47 -1.57
CA GLY A 60 13.10 1.56 -1.04
C GLY A 60 11.63 1.53 -1.48
N ALA A 61 11.32 0.74 -2.51
CA ALA A 61 9.96 0.51 -2.97
C ALA A 61 9.88 -0.89 -3.59
N ARG A 62 10.05 -1.93 -2.76
CA ARG A 62 9.68 -3.27 -3.20
C ARG A 62 8.20 -3.23 -3.58
N ALA A 63 7.90 -3.41 -4.86
CA ALA A 63 6.54 -3.36 -5.37
C ALA A 63 5.67 -4.33 -4.55
N LEU A 64 4.70 -3.79 -3.80
CA LEU A 64 3.79 -4.59 -3.01
C LEU A 64 2.93 -5.39 -3.98
N ARG A 65 2.89 -6.72 -3.79
CA ARG A 65 1.99 -7.60 -4.55
C ARG A 65 0.62 -7.53 -3.91
N ILE A 66 -0.28 -6.77 -4.53
CA ILE A 66 -1.65 -6.56 -4.04
C ILE A 66 -2.55 -7.56 -4.77
N LEU A 67 -3.17 -8.47 -4.01
CA LEU A 67 -4.23 -9.35 -4.51
C LEU A 67 -5.57 -8.64 -4.29
N VAL A 68 -6.29 -8.41 -5.38
CA VAL A 68 -7.67 -7.89 -5.35
C VAL A 68 -8.60 -9.08 -5.50
N VAL A 69 -9.59 -9.20 -4.60
CA VAL A 69 -10.62 -10.24 -4.61
C VAL A 69 -11.99 -9.54 -4.66
N ASP A 70 -12.91 -10.06 -5.48
CA ASP A 70 -14.30 -9.58 -5.63
C ASP A 70 -15.22 -10.17 -4.54
#